data_AF-A0A2T5C6Z5-F1
#
_entry.id   AF-A0A2T5C6Z5-F1
#
_cell.length_a   1.000
_cell.length_b   1.000
_cell.length_c   1.000
_cell.angle_alpha   90.00
_cell.angle_beta   90.00
_cell.angle_gamma   90.00
#
_symmetry.space_group_name_H-M   'P 1'
#
loop_
_entity.id
_entity.type
_entity.pdbx_description
1 polymer ?
#
loop_
_entity_poly.entity_id
_entity_poly.type
_entity_poly.pdbx_seq_one_letter_code
_entity_poly.pdbx_strand_id
1 'polypeptide(L)'
;RKLRCDDYLTLVAASSIIRPGVSSSGMMREYIYRFHHPDSFQYLHPVMEEQLKETFGVMVYQEDVIKVCHHFAGLDLADADVLRRAMSGKYRSRTEFERIVARFFANCRERGYPDALANEVWRQIESFAS
;
A
#
# COMPACT_ATOMS: atom_id res chain seq x y z
N ARG A 1 -30.22 6.79 -2.18
CA ARG A 1 -30.22 8.16 -1.62
C ARG A 1 -28.87 8.76 -1.96
N LYS A 2 -28.85 9.78 -2.84
CA LYS A 2 -27.64 10.35 -3.48
C LYS A 2 -26.68 10.91 -2.44
N LEU A 3 -25.38 10.63 -2.60
CA LEU A 3 -24.28 11.20 -1.83
C LEU A 3 -24.46 12.72 -1.75
N ARG A 4 -24.72 13.24 -0.55
CA ARG A 4 -24.71 14.68 -0.30
C ARG A 4 -23.26 15.10 -0.20
N CYS A 5 -22.92 16.12 -0.98
CA CYS A 5 -21.65 16.81 -1.00
C CYS A 5 -21.22 17.15 0.42
N ASP A 6 -20.10 16.60 0.89
CA ASP A 6 -19.29 17.20 1.97
C ASP A 6 -17.84 16.72 2.02
N ASP A 7 -17.38 15.84 1.12
CA ASP A 7 -16.05 15.27 1.29
C ASP A 7 -15.20 15.37 0.02
N TYR A 8 -14.38 16.41 -0.01
CA TYR A 8 -13.32 16.60 -1.00
C TYR A 8 -12.37 15.38 -1.01
N LEU A 9 -12.19 14.70 0.14
CA LEU A 9 -11.48 13.43 0.22
C LEU A 9 -12.20 12.31 -0.52
N THR A 10 -13.50 12.13 -0.32
CA THR A 10 -14.32 11.20 -1.10
C THR A 10 -14.28 11.53 -2.60
N LEU A 11 -14.20 12.80 -2.99
CA LEU A 11 -14.08 13.25 -4.39
C LEU A 11 -12.68 13.04 -4.98
N VAL A 12 -11.61 13.15 -4.19
CA VAL A 12 -10.21 12.88 -4.57
C VAL A 12 -9.91 11.38 -4.59
N ALA A 13 -10.42 10.63 -3.62
CA ALA A 13 -10.51 9.18 -3.67
C ALA A 13 -11.29 8.76 -4.91
N ALA A 14 -12.41 9.43 -5.20
CA ALA A 14 -13.22 9.20 -6.39
C ALA A 14 -12.62 9.68 -7.72
N SER A 15 -11.72 10.66 -7.73
CA SER A 15 -10.98 11.06 -8.94
C SER A 15 -9.76 10.18 -9.18
N SER A 16 -9.25 9.52 -8.13
CA SER A 16 -8.20 8.51 -8.20
C SER A 16 -8.73 7.14 -8.67
N ILE A 17 -10.05 6.99 -8.83
CA ILE A 17 -10.78 5.75 -9.21
C ILE A 17 -10.43 5.18 -10.59
N ILE A 18 -9.68 5.88 -11.45
CA ILE A 18 -9.34 5.35 -12.78
C ILE A 18 -7.87 4.94 -12.85
N ARG A 19 -7.46 4.05 -11.94
CA ARG A 19 -6.40 3.08 -12.23
C ARG A 19 -7.00 1.68 -12.24
N PRO A 20 -6.95 0.95 -13.36
CA PRO A 20 -7.57 -0.38 -13.50
C PRO A 20 -7.20 -1.40 -12.40
N GLY A 21 -6.06 -1.20 -11.72
CA GLY A 21 -5.56 -2.14 -10.73
C GLY A 21 -6.19 -2.15 -9.36
N VAL A 22 -6.46 -0.97 -8.82
CA VAL A 22 -6.90 -0.86 -7.42
C VAL A 22 -8.39 -1.19 -7.30
N SER A 23 -9.17 -0.93 -8.36
CA SER A 23 -10.59 -1.23 -8.43
C SER A 23 -10.91 -2.73 -8.56
N SER A 24 -9.95 -3.52 -9.05
CA SER A 24 -9.99 -5.00 -9.10
C SER A 24 -9.55 -5.63 -7.77
N SER A 25 -8.58 -5.01 -7.09
CA SER A 25 -8.10 -5.46 -5.78
C SER A 25 -9.17 -5.18 -4.72
N GLY A 26 -9.48 -6.14 -3.85
CA GLY A 26 -10.45 -5.95 -2.75
C GLY A 26 -10.13 -4.78 -1.79
N MET A 27 -8.99 -4.12 -1.95
CA MET A 27 -8.55 -2.96 -1.19
C MET A 27 -9.48 -1.77 -1.31
N MET A 28 -10.02 -1.46 -2.50
CA MET A 28 -10.95 -0.34 -2.63
C MET A 28 -12.24 -0.59 -1.83
N ARG A 29 -12.74 -1.84 -1.83
CA ARG A 29 -13.88 -2.23 -1.01
C ARG A 29 -13.57 -2.10 0.48
N GLU A 30 -12.37 -2.52 0.88
CA GLU A 30 -11.91 -2.43 2.27
C GLU A 30 -11.80 -0.96 2.74
N TYR A 31 -11.24 -0.07 1.91
CA TYR A 31 -11.18 1.36 2.19
C TYR A 31 -12.59 1.94 2.40
N ILE A 32 -13.53 1.67 1.48
CA ILE A 32 -14.92 2.14 1.60
C ILE A 32 -15.57 1.61 2.88
N TYR A 33 -15.34 0.34 3.21
CA TYR A 33 -15.86 -0.26 4.44
C TYR A 33 -15.32 0.45 5.68
N ARG A 34 -13.99 0.62 5.79
CA ARG A 34 -13.35 1.29 6.94
C ARG A 34 -13.70 2.76 7.04
N PHE A 35 -13.91 3.45 5.91
CA PHE A 35 -14.39 4.83 5.91
C PHE A 35 -15.77 4.96 6.60
N HIS A 36 -16.67 4.01 6.37
CA HIS A 36 -17.97 3.97 7.05
C HIS A 36 -17.93 3.35 8.46
N HIS A 37 -16.86 2.61 8.77
CA HIS A 37 -16.67 1.90 10.03
C HIS A 37 -15.24 2.13 10.58
N PRO A 38 -14.88 3.36 10.99
CA PRO A 38 -13.51 3.71 11.36
C PRO A 38 -12.99 2.96 12.59
N ASP A 39 -13.89 2.43 13.43
CA ASP A 39 -13.54 1.68 14.64
C ASP A 39 -13.55 0.15 14.45
N SER A 40 -13.82 -0.36 13.23
CA SER A 40 -14.00 -1.80 12.98
C SER A 40 -12.75 -2.52 12.48
N PHE A 41 -11.58 -1.89 12.54
CA PHE A 41 -10.34 -2.48 12.05
C PHE A 41 -9.17 -2.16 13.00
N GLN A 42 -8.09 -2.91 12.84
CA GLN A 42 -6.81 -2.62 13.48
C GLN A 42 -5.76 -2.44 12.41
N TYR A 43 -4.84 -1.51 12.64
CA TYR A 43 -3.67 -1.36 11.78
C TYR A 43 -2.79 -2.59 11.91
N LEU A 44 -2.29 -3.08 10.77
CA LEU A 44 -1.41 -4.23 10.71
C LEU A 44 -0.09 -4.01 11.46
N HIS A 45 0.37 -2.76 11.53
CA HIS A 45 1.58 -2.34 12.23
C HIS A 45 1.48 -0.83 12.55
N PRO A 46 2.14 -0.32 13.61
CA PRO A 46 2.16 1.11 13.93
C PRO A 46 2.64 2.01 12.77
N VAL A 47 3.59 1.53 11.96
CA VAL A 47 4.03 2.25 10.74
C VAL A 47 2.89 2.41 9.73
N MET A 48 1.98 1.44 9.63
CA MET A 48 0.80 1.58 8.75
C MET A 48 -0.16 2.63 9.30
N GLU A 49 -0.33 2.69 10.62
CA GLU A 49 -1.10 3.76 11.23
C GLU A 49 -0.48 5.12 10.94
N GLU A 50 0.82 5.27 11.13
CA GLU A 50 1.53 6.54 10.90
C GLU A 50 1.47 6.99 9.43
N GLN A 51 1.71 6.07 8.50
CA GLN A 51 1.88 6.40 7.08
C GLN A 51 0.57 6.38 6.28
N LEU A 52 -0.42 5.61 6.72
CA LEU A 52 -1.68 5.33 6.01
C LEU A 52 -2.91 5.69 6.86
N LYS A 53 -2.78 6.59 7.84
CA LYS A 53 -3.89 7.01 8.71
C LYS A 53 -5.09 7.49 7.90
N GLU A 54 -4.83 8.35 6.93
CA GLU A 54 -5.84 9.01 6.08
C GLU A 54 -6.60 8.01 5.19
N THR A 55 -6.02 6.83 4.99
CA THR A 55 -6.60 5.74 4.19
C THR A 55 -6.96 4.52 5.01
N PHE A 56 -7.09 4.66 6.33
CA PHE A 56 -7.47 3.57 7.25
C PHE A 56 -6.57 2.33 7.14
N GLY A 57 -5.28 2.54 6.89
CA GLY A 57 -4.32 1.45 6.75
C GLY A 57 -4.37 0.73 5.40
N VAL A 58 -5.09 1.27 4.42
CA VAL A 58 -5.20 0.70 3.06
C VAL A 58 -4.34 1.51 2.10
N MET A 59 -3.52 0.84 1.28
CA MET A 59 -2.77 1.52 0.21
C MET A 59 -3.72 1.89 -0.93
N VAL A 60 -3.86 3.19 -1.20
CA VAL A 60 -4.76 3.72 -2.24
C VAL A 60 -3.96 4.48 -3.30
N TYR A 61 -2.86 5.11 -2.90
CA TYR A 61 -2.02 5.94 -3.76
C TYR A 61 -0.71 5.25 -4.13
N GLN A 62 -0.10 5.73 -5.22
CA GLN A 62 1.22 5.25 -5.64
C GLN A 62 2.30 5.63 -4.63
N GLU A 63 2.16 6.77 -3.96
CA GLU A 63 3.03 7.20 -2.89
C GLU A 63 2.93 6.28 -1.66
N ASP A 64 1.79 5.65 -1.40
CA ASP A 64 1.61 4.75 -0.24
C ASP A 64 2.53 3.53 -0.35
N VAL A 65 2.68 2.97 -1.55
CA VAL A 65 3.63 1.88 -1.80
C VAL A 65 5.06 2.31 -1.46
N ILE A 66 5.44 3.53 -1.85
CA ILE A 66 6.78 4.07 -1.56
C ILE A 66 6.94 4.26 -0.04
N LYS A 67 5.98 4.90 0.62
CA LYS A 67 6.00 5.14 2.07
C LYS A 67 6.12 3.83 2.84
N VAL A 68 5.35 2.81 2.49
CA VAL A 68 5.41 1.50 3.15
C VAL A 68 6.77 0.84 2.91
N CYS A 69 7.24 0.75 1.67
CA CYS A 69 8.55 0.18 1.37
C CYS A 69 9.68 0.86 2.14
N HIS A 70 9.64 2.19 2.25
CA HIS A 70 10.64 2.98 2.94
C HIS A 70 10.53 2.88 4.46
N HIS A 71 9.38 3.21 5.05
CA HIS A 71 9.22 3.32 6.50
C HIS A 71 9.05 1.97 7.19
N PHE A 72 8.33 1.03 6.58
CA PHE A 72 8.12 -0.30 7.17
C PHE A 72 9.35 -1.17 6.94
N ALA A 73 9.77 -1.34 5.68
CA ALA A 73 10.85 -2.24 5.32
C ALA A 73 12.24 -1.58 5.23
N GLY A 74 12.37 -0.27 5.47
CA GLY A 74 13.70 0.38 5.48
C GLY A 74 14.41 0.42 4.13
N LEU A 75 13.70 0.28 3.02
CA LEU A 75 14.28 0.47 1.68
C LEU A 75 14.63 1.94 1.48
N ASP A 76 15.62 2.25 0.65
CA ASP A 76 15.80 3.65 0.23
C ASP A 76 14.69 4.08 -0.74
N LEU A 77 14.57 5.39 -0.97
CA LEU A 77 13.51 5.93 -1.83
C LEU A 77 13.65 5.50 -3.30
N ALA A 78 14.88 5.24 -3.76
CA ALA A 78 15.11 4.80 -5.14
C ALA A 78 14.58 3.38 -5.34
N ASP A 79 14.89 2.48 -4.43
CA ASP A 79 14.41 1.10 -4.43
C ASP A 79 12.89 1.01 -4.27
N ALA A 80 12.33 1.81 -3.36
CA ALA A 80 10.90 1.90 -3.16
C ALA A 80 10.18 2.38 -4.44
N ASP A 81 10.73 3.35 -5.17
CA ASP A 81 10.18 3.78 -6.46
C ASP A 81 10.34 2.72 -7.56
N VAL A 82 11.44 1.94 -7.56
CA VAL A 82 11.60 0.79 -8.47
C VAL A 82 10.48 -0.23 -8.24
N LEU A 83 10.19 -0.59 -6.98
CA LEU A 83 9.07 -1.49 -6.65
C LEU A 83 7.73 -0.92 -7.13
N ARG A 84 7.43 0.35 -6.83
CA ARG A 84 6.19 1.01 -7.26
C ARG A 84 6.02 0.98 -8.79
N ARG A 85 7.10 1.24 -9.54
CA ARG A 85 7.08 1.19 -11.03
C ARG A 85 6.84 -0.22 -11.53
N ALA A 86 7.50 -1.21 -10.94
CA ALA A 86 7.30 -2.62 -11.26
C ALA A 86 5.84 -3.03 -11.04
N MET A 87 5.24 -2.61 -9.91
CA MET A 87 3.82 -2.85 -9.64
C MET A 87 2.90 -2.14 -10.63
N SER A 88 3.29 -1.00 -11.18
CA SER A 88 2.50 -0.32 -12.23
C SER A 88 2.71 -0.89 -13.65
N GLY A 89 3.16 -2.15 -13.77
CA GLY A 89 3.45 -2.82 -15.04
C GLY A 89 4.68 -2.31 -15.78
N LYS A 90 5.48 -1.41 -15.19
CA LYS A 90 6.67 -0.80 -15.81
C LYS A 90 7.95 -1.49 -15.36
N TYR A 91 8.08 -2.75 -15.72
CA TYR A 91 9.21 -3.59 -15.35
C TYR A 91 10.40 -3.38 -16.27
N ARG A 92 11.56 -3.01 -15.72
CA ARG A 92 12.80 -2.80 -16.50
C ARG A 92 13.83 -3.91 -16.34
N SER A 93 13.94 -4.50 -15.15
CA SER A 93 14.96 -5.48 -14.83
C SER A 93 14.47 -6.49 -13.79
N ARG A 94 14.52 -7.78 -14.15
CA ARG A 94 14.07 -8.85 -13.25
C ARG A 94 14.96 -9.06 -12.06
N THR A 95 16.24 -9.12 -12.34
CA THR A 95 17.27 -9.34 -11.33
C THR A 95 17.30 -8.21 -10.30
N GLU A 96 17.13 -6.96 -10.74
CA GLU A 96 17.07 -5.81 -9.84
C GLU A 96 15.83 -5.86 -8.93
N PHE A 97 14.67 -6.17 -9.51
CA PHE A 97 13.44 -6.34 -8.74
C PHE A 97 13.57 -7.43 -7.68
N GLU A 98 14.00 -8.65 -8.06
CA GLU A 98 14.19 -9.76 -7.14
C GLU A 98 15.19 -9.42 -6.03
N ARG A 99 16.25 -8.66 -6.35
CA ARG A 99 17.21 -8.16 -5.35
C ARG A 99 16.55 -7.22 -4.34
N ILE A 100 15.71 -6.29 -4.79
CA ILE A 100 15.02 -5.34 -3.91
C ILE A 100 13.99 -6.07 -3.04
N VAL A 101 13.26 -7.04 -3.60
CA VAL A 101 12.34 -7.91 -2.85
C VAL A 101 13.09 -8.67 -1.76
N ALA A 102 14.23 -9.28 -2.08
CA ALA A 102 15.04 -9.98 -1.08
C ALA A 102 15.50 -9.05 0.05
N ARG A 103 15.88 -7.81 -0.29
CA ARG A 103 16.25 -6.78 0.70
C ARG A 103 15.07 -6.33 1.55
N PHE A 104 13.86 -6.19 0.98
CA PHE A 104 12.64 -5.91 1.75
C PHE A 104 12.46 -6.92 2.89
N PHE A 105 12.54 -8.22 2.59
CA PHE A 105 12.39 -9.26 3.61
C PHE A 105 13.58 -9.34 4.57
N ALA A 106 14.81 -9.13 4.08
CA ALA A 106 16.00 -9.09 4.94
C ALA A 106 15.88 -7.98 5.99
N ASN A 107 15.54 -6.76 5.56
CA ASN A 107 15.38 -5.62 6.46
C ASN A 107 14.24 -5.84 7.47
N CYS A 108 13.11 -6.44 7.06
CA CYS A 108 12.03 -6.79 7.98
C CYS A 108 12.51 -7.75 9.07
N ARG A 109 13.33 -8.75 8.73
CA ARG A 109 13.91 -9.68 9.71
C ARG A 109 14.91 -8.99 10.63
N GLU A 110 15.75 -8.10 10.11
CA GLU A 110 16.68 -7.28 10.92
C GLU A 110 15.94 -6.37 11.91
N ARG A 111 14.74 -5.91 11.54
CA ARG A 111 13.84 -5.14 12.42
C ARG A 111 13.06 -6.02 13.42
N GLY A 112 13.23 -7.33 13.38
CA GLY A 112 12.56 -8.27 14.27
C GLY A 112 11.09 -8.52 13.94
N TYR A 113 10.64 -8.20 12.73
CA TYR A 113 9.26 -8.46 12.33
C TYR A 113 9.03 -9.96 12.08
N PRO A 114 7.88 -10.53 12.52
CA PRO A 114 7.51 -11.88 12.16
C PRO A 114 7.38 -12.04 10.64
N ASP A 115 7.80 -13.18 10.11
CA ASP A 115 7.68 -13.47 8.67
C ASP A 115 6.23 -13.34 8.18
N ALA A 116 5.26 -13.76 8.98
CA ALA A 116 3.84 -13.63 8.65
C ALA A 116 3.42 -12.16 8.44
N LEU A 117 3.94 -11.24 9.26
CA LEU A 117 3.68 -9.82 9.12
C LEU A 117 4.31 -9.27 7.84
N ALA A 118 5.59 -9.56 7.60
CA ALA A 118 6.29 -9.10 6.39
C ALA A 118 5.63 -9.62 5.11
N ASN A 119 5.19 -10.88 5.11
CA ASN A 119 4.47 -11.49 3.99
C ASN A 119 3.10 -10.83 3.76
N GLU A 120 2.35 -10.50 4.82
CA GLU A 120 1.06 -9.82 4.66
C GLU A 120 1.24 -8.40 4.12
N VAL A 121 2.24 -7.64 4.58
CA VAL A 121 2.57 -6.33 4.01
C VAL A 121 2.96 -6.47 2.54
N TRP A 122 3.81 -7.44 2.22
CA TRP A 122 4.23 -7.71 0.85
C TRP A 122 3.04 -8.04 -0.06
N ARG A 123 2.14 -8.91 0.38
CA ARG A 123 0.91 -9.28 -0.33
C ARG A 123 0.06 -8.04 -0.65
N GLN A 124 -0.03 -7.10 0.29
CA GLN A 124 -0.74 -5.85 0.07
C GLN A 124 -0.04 -4.98 -0.99
N ILE A 125 1.30 -4.87 -0.96
CA ILE A 125 2.08 -4.16 -1.99
C ILE A 125 1.86 -4.78 -3.37
N GLU A 126 1.90 -6.11 -3.48
CA GLU A 126 1.68 -6.82 -4.74
C GLU A 126 0.25 -6.68 -5.26
N SER A 127 -0.74 -6.64 -4.37
CA SER A 127 -2.14 -6.46 -4.79
C SER A 127 -2.45 -5.06 -5.33
N PHE A 128 -1.54 -4.10 -5.14
CA PHE A 128 -1.60 -2.80 -5.79
C PHE A 128 -1.23 -2.89 -7.28
N ALA A 129 -0.58 -3.97 -7.72
CA ALA A 129 0.01 -4.11 -9.04
C ALA A 129 -0.94 -4.50 -10.19
N SER A 130 -2.25 -4.62 -9.92
CA SER A 130 -3.23 -5.08 -10.91
C SER A 130 -3.57 -4.06 -11.99
#